data_AF-A0A5E7YXZ0-F1
#
_entry.id   AF-A0A5E7YXZ0-F1
#
_cell.length_a   1.000
_cell.length_b   1.000
_cell.length_c   1.000
_cell.angle_alpha   90.00
_cell.angle_beta   90.00
_cell.angle_gamma   90.00
#
_symmetry.space_group_name_H-M   'P 1'
#
loop_
_entity.id
_entity.type
_entity.pdbx_description
1 polymer ?
#
loop_
_entity_poly.entity_id
_entity_poly.type
_entity_poly.pdbx_seq_one_letter_code
_entity_poly.pdbx_strand_id
1 'polypeptide(L)'
;MARKFLYVMAGLIAIVIAAAFAYRIWGNDLVRMAMVPGEAFEAQAATPESAYADKRMWLARPDIANNPAQWLPTGVQRTEPGAAAVFFIHPTSYLVRNHWNAPLDDAEANARAALFLRGQASAFNAVGEIWAPHYRQATFGAFLTTKADAQRALDLAYGDVTAAFDAFLAQIGPDRPIILAGHSQGALHLERLLRDRIAKDPALGRRIVAAYIVGWPVSRTTDLPLLGLPECTRADQAGCILSWESFAEPADPSLILDTYDASTGFNGQPRKGTPIVCTNPLTGTANASAPAGANAGTLFPDKDLTTAAITASRVPARCDSRGLLLIGTPPDVGPYVLPGNNYHVYDYSLFWANVRTDAARRLAAFEP
;
A
#
# COMPACT_ATOMS: atom_id res chain seq x y z
N MET A 1 -27.07 38.37 -31.54
CA MET A 1 -26.32 38.05 -30.29
C MET A 1 -26.48 36.57 -29.92
N ALA A 2 -27.71 36.05 -29.75
CA ALA A 2 -27.96 34.64 -29.39
C ALA A 2 -27.31 33.60 -30.32
N ARG A 3 -27.35 33.77 -31.66
CA ARG A 3 -26.76 32.82 -32.61
C ARG A 3 -25.24 32.67 -32.47
N LYS A 4 -24.52 33.77 -32.23
CA LYS A 4 -23.05 33.75 -32.03
C LYS A 4 -22.70 33.07 -30.70
N PHE A 5 -23.47 33.36 -29.64
CA PHE A 5 -23.35 32.69 -28.35
C PHE A 5 -23.56 31.16 -28.45
N LEU A 6 -24.59 30.73 -29.18
CA LEU A 6 -24.87 29.29 -29.39
C LEU A 6 -23.74 28.59 -30.15
N TYR A 7 -23.12 29.22 -31.16
CA TYR A 7 -21.96 28.63 -31.84
C TYR A 7 -20.73 28.53 -30.93
N VAL A 8 -20.50 29.52 -30.07
CA VAL A 8 -19.42 29.45 -29.06
C VAL A 8 -19.70 28.32 -28.07
N MET A 9 -20.91 28.21 -27.54
CA MET A 9 -21.28 27.13 -26.62
C MET A 9 -21.18 25.74 -27.28
N ALA A 10 -21.68 25.59 -28.51
CA ALA A 10 -21.55 24.34 -29.26
C ALA A 10 -20.08 23.97 -29.52
N GLY A 11 -19.23 24.96 -29.84
CA GLY A 11 -17.78 24.76 -29.97
C GLY A 11 -17.12 24.31 -28.67
N LEU A 12 -17.45 24.94 -27.54
CA LEU A 12 -16.93 24.53 -26.23
C LEU A 12 -17.41 23.13 -25.83
N ILE A 13 -18.69 22.80 -26.06
CA ILE A 13 -19.22 21.46 -25.82
C ILE A 13 -18.50 20.43 -26.69
N ALA A 14 -18.29 20.72 -27.98
CA ALA A 14 -17.55 19.83 -28.87
C ALA A 14 -16.10 19.62 -28.42
N ILE A 15 -15.41 20.66 -27.94
CA ILE A 15 -14.07 20.57 -27.36
C ILE A 15 -14.08 19.70 -26.09
N VAL A 16 -15.05 19.91 -25.18
CA VAL A 16 -15.17 19.09 -23.95
C VAL A 16 -15.43 17.63 -24.30
N ILE A 17 -16.31 17.34 -25.26
CA ILE A 17 -16.59 15.99 -25.73
C ILE A 17 -15.32 15.38 -26.36
N ALA A 18 -14.63 16.12 -27.23
CA ALA A 18 -13.40 15.65 -27.87
C ALA A 18 -12.29 15.39 -26.84
N ALA A 19 -12.13 16.25 -25.84
CA ALA A 19 -11.18 16.07 -24.75
C ALA A 19 -11.56 14.87 -23.87
N ALA A 20 -12.85 14.66 -23.57
CA ALA A 20 -13.31 13.48 -22.85
C ALA A 20 -13.08 12.18 -23.64
N PHE A 21 -13.30 12.19 -24.96
CA PHE A 21 -12.96 11.07 -25.84
C PHE A 21 -11.46 10.82 -25.89
N ALA A 22 -10.65 11.88 -26.00
CA ALA A 22 -9.20 11.76 -26.01
C ALA A 22 -8.68 11.20 -24.69
N TYR A 23 -9.17 11.69 -23.54
CA TYR A 23 -8.81 11.14 -22.23
C TYR A 23 -9.30 9.70 -22.07
N ARG A 24 -10.47 9.35 -22.59
CA ARG A 24 -10.97 7.97 -22.56
C ARG A 24 -10.09 7.01 -23.37
N ILE A 25 -9.50 7.45 -24.48
CA ILE A 25 -8.69 6.62 -25.36
C ILE A 25 -7.21 6.59 -24.91
N TRP A 26 -6.67 7.74 -24.50
CA TRP A 26 -5.23 7.94 -24.23
C TRP A 26 -4.92 8.36 -22.78
N GLY A 27 -5.88 8.31 -21.87
CA GLY A 27 -5.73 8.82 -20.50
C GLY A 27 -4.55 8.19 -19.76
N ASN A 28 -4.41 6.87 -19.80
CA ASN A 28 -3.30 6.16 -19.18
C ASN A 28 -1.94 6.58 -19.78
N ASP A 29 -1.87 6.79 -21.11
CA ASP A 29 -0.64 7.23 -21.77
C ASP A 29 -0.27 8.68 -21.43
N LEU A 30 -1.26 9.55 -21.27
CA LEU A 30 -1.05 10.91 -20.80
C LEU A 30 -0.54 10.93 -19.36
N VAL A 31 -1.09 10.09 -18.48
CA VAL A 31 -0.60 9.93 -17.10
C VAL A 31 0.84 9.41 -17.10
N ARG A 32 1.16 8.38 -17.90
CA ARG A 32 2.53 7.88 -18.08
C ARG A 32 3.48 8.99 -18.51
N MET A 33 3.12 9.75 -19.54
CA MET A 33 3.93 10.86 -20.06
C MET A 33 4.14 11.97 -19.01
N ALA A 34 3.12 12.26 -18.21
CA ALA A 34 3.16 13.31 -17.20
C ALA A 34 3.96 12.91 -15.95
N MET A 35 4.00 11.63 -15.60
CA MET A 35 4.52 11.14 -14.32
C MET A 35 5.88 10.44 -14.41
N VAL A 36 6.24 9.86 -15.57
CA VAL A 36 7.53 9.18 -15.73
C VAL A 36 8.66 10.22 -15.86
N PRO A 37 9.75 10.12 -15.08
CA PRO A 37 10.91 11.00 -15.21
C PRO A 37 11.52 10.98 -16.62
N GLY A 38 11.97 12.16 -17.05
CA GLY A 38 12.67 12.34 -18.32
C GLY A 38 14.19 12.12 -18.24
N GLU A 39 14.77 12.20 -17.05
CA GLU A 39 16.19 11.99 -16.82
C GLU A 39 16.58 10.51 -16.73
N ALA A 40 17.87 10.21 -16.83
CA ALA A 40 18.41 8.88 -16.54
C ALA A 40 18.49 8.66 -15.02
N PHE A 41 18.45 7.41 -14.58
CA PHE A 41 18.67 7.09 -13.17
C PHE A 41 20.07 7.52 -12.72
N GLU A 42 20.14 8.29 -11.63
CA GLU A 42 21.38 8.63 -10.95
C GLU A 42 21.70 7.55 -9.90
N ALA A 43 22.85 6.88 -10.07
CA ALA A 43 23.31 5.89 -9.10
C ALA A 43 23.72 6.58 -7.79
N GLN A 44 23.07 6.19 -6.69
CA GLN A 44 23.37 6.69 -5.36
C GLN A 44 24.07 5.61 -4.52
N ALA A 45 24.84 6.04 -3.53
CA ALA A 45 25.47 5.11 -2.59
C ALA A 45 24.40 4.28 -1.85
N ALA A 46 24.73 3.01 -1.60
CA ALA A 46 23.94 2.15 -0.73
C ALA A 46 23.88 2.76 0.68
N THR A 47 22.72 2.63 1.32
CA THR A 47 22.57 3.08 2.72
C THR A 47 23.45 2.21 3.61
N PRO A 48 24.33 2.80 4.44
CA PRO A 48 25.12 2.05 5.40
C PRO A 48 24.21 1.28 6.37
N GLU A 49 24.58 0.06 6.77
CA GLU A 49 23.80 -0.74 7.73
C GLU A 49 23.53 0.02 9.04
N SER A 50 24.47 0.87 9.46
CA SER A 50 24.35 1.68 10.68
C SER A 50 23.41 2.88 10.54
N ALA A 51 22.94 3.24 9.34
CA ALA A 51 22.15 4.46 9.12
C ALA A 51 20.86 4.44 9.93
N TYR A 52 20.19 3.30 10.00
CA TYR A 52 18.92 3.14 10.73
C TYR A 52 19.07 2.96 12.24
N ALA A 53 20.30 3.07 12.79
CA ALA A 53 20.48 3.34 14.21
C ALA A 53 20.01 4.76 14.58
N ASP A 54 20.14 5.71 13.64
CA ASP A 54 19.68 7.09 13.81
C ASP A 54 18.15 7.19 13.67
N LYS A 55 17.49 7.75 14.67
CA LYS A 55 16.04 8.00 14.67
C LYS A 55 15.57 8.86 13.50
N ARG A 56 16.43 9.70 12.90
CA ARG A 56 16.09 10.54 11.73
C ARG A 56 15.84 9.72 10.46
N MET A 57 16.32 8.48 10.42
CA MET A 57 16.05 7.54 9.34
C MET A 57 14.72 6.78 9.55
N TRP A 58 13.90 7.19 10.50
CA TRP A 58 12.58 6.60 10.75
C TRP A 58 11.51 7.67 10.67
N LEU A 59 10.44 7.40 9.91
CA LEU A 59 9.23 8.22 9.94
C LEU A 59 8.35 7.87 11.15
N ALA A 60 8.40 6.60 11.58
CA ALA A 60 7.77 6.13 12.80
C ALA A 60 8.73 5.22 13.57
N ARG A 61 8.87 5.49 14.87
CA ARG A 61 9.61 4.69 15.85
C ARG A 61 9.04 4.99 17.24
N PRO A 62 9.04 4.06 18.21
CA PRO A 62 8.40 4.28 19.51
C PRO A 62 8.91 5.50 20.30
N ASP A 63 10.18 5.85 20.14
CA ASP A 63 10.86 6.95 20.84
C ASP A 63 10.83 8.29 20.06
N ILE A 64 10.18 8.34 18.88
CA ILE A 64 10.04 9.56 18.10
C ILE A 64 8.81 10.35 18.59
N ALA A 65 9.04 11.60 18.98
CA ALA A 65 7.97 12.54 19.29
C ALA A 65 7.09 12.80 18.06
N ASN A 66 5.78 12.96 18.27
CA ASN A 66 4.79 13.17 17.20
C ASN A 66 4.78 12.04 16.13
N ASN A 67 5.09 10.80 16.53
CA ASN A 67 5.06 9.64 15.66
C ASN A 67 3.70 9.53 14.93
N PRO A 68 3.66 9.69 13.59
CA PRO A 68 2.41 9.71 12.83
C PRO A 68 1.67 8.37 12.88
N ALA A 69 2.36 7.25 13.10
CA ALA A 69 1.74 5.94 13.25
C ALA A 69 0.99 5.78 14.59
N GLN A 70 1.22 6.67 15.56
CA GLN A 70 0.44 6.70 16.80
C GLN A 70 -0.86 7.51 16.67
N TRP A 71 -1.10 8.22 15.56
CA TRP A 71 -2.33 9.00 15.37
C TRP A 71 -3.58 8.12 15.47
N LEU A 72 -4.69 8.70 15.94
CA LEU A 72 -5.99 8.03 16.05
C LEU A 72 -7.09 8.96 15.54
N PRO A 73 -8.11 8.42 14.85
CA PRO A 73 -9.27 9.19 14.45
C PRO A 73 -10.12 9.59 15.66
N THR A 74 -11.02 10.56 15.47
CA THR A 74 -11.88 11.09 16.53
C THR A 74 -12.72 9.97 17.14
N GLY A 75 -12.74 9.90 18.47
CA GLY A 75 -13.53 8.91 19.23
C GLY A 75 -12.85 7.56 19.43
N VAL A 76 -11.69 7.30 18.81
CA VAL A 76 -10.93 6.08 19.09
C VAL A 76 -10.00 6.30 20.29
N GLN A 77 -10.14 5.45 21.30
CA GLN A 77 -9.31 5.52 22.50
C GLN A 77 -7.94 4.90 22.26
N ARG A 78 -6.91 5.55 22.81
CA ARG A 78 -5.57 4.98 22.84
C ARG A 78 -5.53 3.85 23.84
N THR A 79 -4.93 2.74 23.42
CA THR A 79 -4.62 1.59 24.26
C THR A 79 -3.10 1.48 24.37
N GLU A 80 -2.63 0.81 25.41
CA GLU A 80 -1.24 0.37 25.43
C GLU A 80 -0.97 -0.54 24.22
N PRO A 81 0.19 -0.40 23.55
CA PRO A 81 0.54 -1.29 22.46
C PRO A 81 0.61 -2.75 22.93
N GLY A 82 0.08 -3.67 22.11
CA GLY A 82 0.26 -5.10 22.33
C GLY A 82 1.72 -5.56 22.20
N ALA A 83 1.94 -6.87 22.36
CA ALA A 83 3.28 -7.46 22.43
C ALA A 83 4.05 -7.47 21.09
N ALA A 84 3.38 -7.22 19.95
CA ALA A 84 4.04 -7.29 18.66
C ALA A 84 5.00 -6.11 18.43
N ALA A 85 5.91 -6.30 17.49
CA ALA A 85 6.60 -5.23 16.79
C ALA A 85 6.10 -5.19 15.34
N VAL A 86 5.70 -4.01 14.87
CA VAL A 86 5.11 -3.84 13.54
C VAL A 86 6.12 -3.14 12.63
N PHE A 87 6.58 -3.81 11.59
CA PHE A 87 7.39 -3.19 10.55
C PHE A 87 6.49 -2.79 9.39
N PHE A 88 6.23 -1.49 9.25
CA PHE A 88 5.32 -0.92 8.26
C PHE A 88 6.10 -0.20 7.16
N ILE A 89 6.04 -0.71 5.92
CA ILE A 89 6.67 -0.08 4.77
C ILE A 89 5.64 0.79 4.05
N HIS A 90 5.80 2.11 4.16
CA HIS A 90 4.84 3.08 3.64
C HIS A 90 4.84 3.15 2.09
N PRO A 91 3.77 3.66 1.46
CA PRO A 91 3.68 3.73 0.00
C PRO A 91 4.52 4.87 -0.58
N THR A 92 4.50 5.01 -1.91
CA THR A 92 5.10 6.14 -2.62
C THR A 92 4.46 7.46 -2.20
N SER A 93 5.25 8.35 -1.62
CA SER A 93 4.85 9.72 -1.30
C SER A 93 5.50 10.77 -2.22
N TYR A 94 6.48 10.35 -3.04
CA TYR A 94 7.11 11.19 -4.06
C TYR A 94 6.33 11.10 -5.37
N LEU A 95 5.47 12.10 -5.61
CA LEU A 95 4.51 12.14 -6.72
C LEU A 95 4.95 13.07 -7.87
N VAL A 96 6.15 13.65 -7.77
CA VAL A 96 6.75 14.47 -8.83
C VAL A 96 7.74 13.65 -9.63
N ARG A 97 8.03 14.11 -10.86
CA ARG A 97 8.87 13.39 -11.83
C ARG A 97 10.28 13.96 -11.97
N ASN A 98 10.71 14.80 -11.02
CA ASN A 98 12.00 15.49 -11.09
C ASN A 98 13.15 14.50 -10.98
N HIS A 99 13.01 13.48 -10.13
CA HIS A 99 13.99 12.42 -9.93
C HIS A 99 13.36 11.04 -9.95
N TRP A 100 14.18 10.01 -10.14
CA TRP A 100 13.74 8.62 -10.03
C TRP A 100 13.47 8.20 -8.59
N ASN A 101 14.18 8.77 -7.62
CA ASN A 101 13.99 8.53 -6.19
C ASN A 101 13.82 9.85 -5.43
N ALA A 102 13.03 9.81 -4.37
CA ALA A 102 12.84 10.94 -3.46
C ALA A 102 14.16 11.30 -2.74
N PRO A 103 14.60 12.57 -2.77
CA PRO A 103 15.58 13.06 -1.81
C PRO A 103 15.06 12.88 -0.38
N LEU A 104 15.94 12.51 0.55
CA LEU A 104 15.54 12.31 1.96
C LEU A 104 15.06 13.62 2.62
N ASP A 105 15.48 14.79 2.13
CA ASP A 105 15.06 16.09 2.63
C ASP A 105 13.87 16.70 1.88
N ASP A 106 13.23 15.96 0.98
CA ASP A 106 12.02 16.42 0.28
C ASP A 106 10.84 16.59 1.25
N ALA A 107 10.51 17.84 1.56
CA ALA A 107 9.52 18.19 2.56
C ALA A 107 8.10 17.72 2.18
N GLU A 108 7.76 17.72 0.89
CA GLU A 108 6.42 17.35 0.42
C GLU A 108 6.22 15.84 0.47
N ALA A 109 7.21 15.07 0.00
CA ALA A 109 7.21 13.61 0.09
C ALA A 109 7.19 13.16 1.55
N ASN A 110 7.94 13.82 2.43
CA ASN A 110 7.97 13.49 3.86
C ASN A 110 6.66 13.81 4.58
N ALA A 111 6.07 14.98 4.31
CA ALA A 111 4.76 15.34 4.87
C ALA A 111 3.67 14.37 4.39
N ARG A 112 3.69 13.98 3.11
CA ARG A 112 2.75 13.02 2.55
C ARG A 112 2.96 11.60 3.09
N ALA A 113 4.20 11.16 3.29
CA ALA A 113 4.48 9.87 3.92
C ALA A 113 3.93 9.82 5.36
N ALA A 114 4.14 10.89 6.14
CA ALA A 114 3.58 11.01 7.48
C ALA A 114 2.05 10.96 7.47
N LEU A 115 1.39 11.60 6.48
CA LEU A 115 -0.06 11.52 6.30
C LEU A 115 -0.52 10.09 6.00
N PHE A 116 0.16 9.34 5.12
CA PHE A 116 -0.18 7.95 4.84
C PHE A 116 -0.02 7.07 6.08
N LEU A 117 1.01 7.28 6.90
CA LEU A 117 1.16 6.54 8.16
C LEU A 117 -0.03 6.76 9.12
N ARG A 118 -0.62 7.95 9.15
CA ARG A 118 -1.83 8.21 9.95
C ARG A 118 -3.03 7.41 9.45
N GLY A 119 -3.24 7.36 8.14
CA GLY A 119 -4.40 6.67 7.54
C GLY A 119 -4.25 5.15 7.43
N GLN A 120 -3.02 4.64 7.45
CA GLN A 120 -2.72 3.24 7.12
C GLN A 120 -2.05 2.52 8.29
N ALA A 121 -0.85 2.96 8.70
CA ALA A 121 -0.07 2.27 9.73
C ALA A 121 -0.75 2.31 11.10
N SER A 122 -1.46 3.40 11.42
CA SER A 122 -2.17 3.55 12.70
C SER A 122 -3.20 2.47 13.00
N ALA A 123 -3.69 1.73 11.98
CA ALA A 123 -4.57 0.58 12.18
C ALA A 123 -3.91 -0.48 13.09
N PHE A 124 -2.58 -0.57 13.11
CA PHE A 124 -1.82 -1.55 13.87
C PHE A 124 -1.35 -1.07 15.25
N ASN A 125 -1.60 0.18 15.64
CA ASN A 125 -1.00 0.72 16.87
C ASN A 125 -1.61 0.17 18.17
N ALA A 126 -2.69 -0.61 18.10
CA ALA A 126 -3.21 -1.40 19.23
C ALA A 126 -2.40 -2.67 19.48
N VAL A 127 -1.82 -3.27 18.45
CA VAL A 127 -1.22 -4.62 18.54
C VAL A 127 0.26 -4.59 18.80
N GLY A 128 0.91 -3.45 18.54
CA GLY A 128 2.34 -3.32 18.76
C GLY A 128 2.90 -1.95 18.43
N GLU A 129 4.16 -1.79 18.80
CA GLU A 129 4.99 -0.65 18.44
C GLU A 129 5.27 -0.64 16.94
N ILE A 130 5.00 0.49 16.27
CA ILE A 130 5.17 0.62 14.82
C ILE A 130 6.50 1.29 14.47
N TRP A 131 7.19 0.64 13.55
CA TRP A 131 8.46 1.04 12.95
C TRP A 131 8.24 1.23 11.45
N ALA A 132 8.41 2.46 10.97
CA ALA A 132 8.30 2.78 9.55
C ALA A 132 9.57 3.50 9.08
N PRO A 133 10.34 2.92 8.14
CA PRO A 133 11.58 3.50 7.69
C PRO A 133 11.35 4.77 6.88
N HIS A 134 12.30 5.70 6.94
CA HIS A 134 12.44 6.78 5.99
C HIS A 134 13.43 6.35 4.90
N TYR A 135 12.91 6.01 3.73
CA TYR A 135 13.70 5.45 2.63
C TYR A 135 13.55 6.24 1.33
N ARG A 136 14.50 6.15 0.40
CA ARG A 136 14.48 6.88 -0.88
C ARG A 136 13.47 6.28 -1.86
N GLN A 137 12.19 6.58 -1.65
CA GLN A 137 11.08 6.01 -2.43
C GLN A 137 11.30 6.22 -3.93
N ALA A 138 11.04 5.20 -4.75
CA ALA A 138 10.97 5.44 -6.19
C ALA A 138 9.72 6.28 -6.51
N THR A 139 9.84 7.24 -7.42
CA THR A 139 8.72 8.09 -7.86
C THR A 139 7.54 7.28 -8.38
N PHE A 140 6.32 7.84 -8.29
CA PHE A 140 5.11 7.21 -8.80
C PHE A 140 5.23 6.78 -10.27
N GLY A 141 5.96 7.56 -11.09
CA GLY A 141 6.22 7.22 -12.48
C GLY A 141 6.94 5.88 -12.69
N ALA A 142 7.69 5.38 -11.70
CA ALA A 142 8.38 4.08 -11.79
C ALA A 142 7.41 2.89 -11.93
N PHE A 143 6.17 3.03 -11.47
CA PHE A 143 5.14 1.98 -11.58
C PHE A 143 4.38 1.98 -12.91
N LEU A 144 4.60 3.00 -13.74
CA LEU A 144 3.86 3.22 -14.97
C LEU A 144 4.68 2.93 -16.23
N THR A 145 5.88 2.35 -16.08
CA THR A 145 6.83 2.13 -17.16
C THR A 145 7.62 0.85 -16.97
N THR A 146 8.17 0.33 -18.08
CA THR A 146 9.06 -0.86 -18.10
C THR A 146 10.53 -0.50 -18.32
N LYS A 147 10.89 0.80 -18.23
CA LYS A 147 12.28 1.26 -18.35
C LYS A 147 13.15 0.64 -17.25
N ALA A 148 14.39 0.29 -17.59
CA ALA A 148 15.36 -0.23 -16.63
C ALA A 148 15.66 0.75 -15.48
N ASP A 149 15.55 2.06 -15.72
CA ASP A 149 15.69 3.10 -14.68
C ASP A 149 14.66 2.96 -13.56
N ALA A 150 13.42 2.57 -13.88
CA ALA A 150 12.38 2.34 -12.88
C ALA A 150 12.75 1.18 -11.95
N GLN A 151 13.28 0.10 -12.52
CA GLN A 151 13.75 -1.04 -11.72
C GLN A 151 14.95 -0.65 -10.84
N ARG A 152 15.91 0.10 -11.38
CA ARG A 152 17.05 0.61 -10.58
C ARG A 152 16.61 1.49 -9.41
N ALA A 153 15.59 2.33 -9.63
CA ALA A 153 15.02 3.17 -8.59
C ALA A 153 14.35 2.35 -7.49
N LEU A 154 13.57 1.34 -7.86
CA LEU A 154 12.95 0.40 -6.93
C LEU A 154 13.99 -0.44 -6.18
N ASP A 155 15.10 -0.82 -6.83
CA ASP A 155 16.19 -1.55 -6.19
C ASP A 155 16.93 -0.69 -5.16
N LEU A 156 17.17 0.58 -5.45
CA LEU A 156 17.74 1.53 -4.49
C LEU A 156 16.84 1.67 -3.25
N ALA A 157 15.54 1.90 -3.46
CA ALA A 157 14.55 2.01 -2.40
C ALA A 157 14.48 0.74 -1.54
N TYR A 158 14.54 -0.43 -2.17
CA TYR A 158 14.56 -1.71 -1.45
C TYR A 158 15.82 -1.91 -0.61
N GLY A 159 16.99 -1.45 -1.09
CA GLY A 159 18.23 -1.44 -0.30
C GLY A 159 18.06 -0.69 1.02
N ASP A 160 17.38 0.44 1.01
CA ASP A 160 17.07 1.21 2.22
C ASP A 160 16.10 0.45 3.14
N VAL A 161 15.06 -0.18 2.59
CA VAL A 161 14.09 -0.97 3.36
C VAL A 161 14.75 -2.18 4.05
N THR A 162 15.66 -2.87 3.36
CA THR A 162 16.39 -4.01 3.94
C THR A 162 17.33 -3.60 5.06
N ALA A 163 18.09 -2.51 4.87
CA ALA A 163 18.93 -1.94 5.93
C ALA A 163 18.09 -1.52 7.16
N ALA A 164 16.90 -0.96 6.94
CA ALA A 164 15.98 -0.64 8.01
C ALA A 164 15.46 -1.88 8.74
N PHE A 165 15.13 -2.93 7.99
CA PHE A 165 14.62 -4.17 8.57
C PHE A 165 15.67 -4.84 9.46
N ASP A 166 16.95 -4.80 9.08
CA ASP A 166 18.04 -5.30 9.92
C ASP A 166 18.17 -4.52 11.23
N ALA A 167 18.14 -3.19 11.15
CA ALA A 167 18.15 -2.34 12.33
C ALA A 167 16.90 -2.56 13.21
N PHE A 168 15.74 -2.79 12.60
CA PHE A 168 14.50 -3.14 13.31
C PHE A 168 14.66 -4.43 14.10
N LEU A 169 15.10 -5.52 13.45
CA LEU A 169 15.31 -6.83 14.10
C LEU A 169 16.29 -6.73 15.27
N ALA A 170 17.38 -5.98 15.11
CA ALA A 170 18.35 -5.76 16.19
C ALA A 170 17.73 -5.03 17.39
N GLN A 171 16.84 -4.07 17.15
CA GLN A 171 16.23 -3.24 18.20
C GLN A 171 15.08 -3.93 18.93
N ILE A 172 14.31 -4.79 18.25
CA ILE A 172 13.18 -5.51 18.87
C ILE A 172 13.61 -6.78 19.60
N GLY A 173 14.87 -7.20 19.42
CA GLY A 173 15.41 -8.44 20.01
C GLY A 173 14.92 -9.72 19.31
N PRO A 174 15.34 -10.90 19.81
CA PRO A 174 15.14 -12.17 19.12
C PRO A 174 13.73 -12.76 19.27
N ASP A 175 12.97 -12.37 20.30
CA ASP A 175 11.78 -13.13 20.72
C ASP A 175 10.45 -12.44 20.39
N ARG A 176 10.46 -11.14 20.06
CA ARG A 176 9.20 -10.40 19.84
C ARG A 176 8.46 -10.91 18.59
N PRO A 177 7.14 -11.15 18.67
CA PRO A 177 6.29 -11.40 17.51
C PRO A 177 6.32 -10.22 16.55
N ILE A 178 6.28 -10.49 15.25
CA ILE A 178 6.41 -9.48 14.20
C ILE A 178 5.14 -9.47 13.35
N ILE A 179 4.58 -8.30 13.14
CA ILE A 179 3.63 -8.06 12.05
C ILE A 179 4.36 -7.29 10.97
N LEU A 180 4.30 -7.80 9.74
CA LEU A 180 4.83 -7.11 8.57
C LEU A 180 3.67 -6.49 7.81
N ALA A 181 3.78 -5.22 7.44
CA ALA A 181 2.74 -4.55 6.66
C ALA A 181 3.36 -3.61 5.63
N GLY A 182 2.74 -3.53 4.47
CA GLY A 182 3.14 -2.62 3.41
C GLY A 182 1.94 -2.10 2.65
N HIS A 183 2.09 -0.92 2.03
CA HIS A 183 1.12 -0.41 1.06
C HIS A 183 1.82 -0.05 -0.25
N SER A 184 1.23 -0.40 -1.40
CA SER A 184 1.73 0.00 -2.72
C SER A 184 3.21 -0.36 -2.94
N GLN A 185 4.10 0.61 -3.17
CA GLN A 185 5.55 0.40 -3.20
C GLN A 185 6.07 -0.36 -1.98
N GLY A 186 5.56 -0.06 -0.80
CA GLY A 186 5.93 -0.77 0.41
C GLY A 186 5.43 -2.21 0.43
N ALA A 187 4.31 -2.51 -0.22
CA ALA A 187 3.84 -3.89 -0.40
C ALA A 187 4.72 -4.66 -1.41
N LEU A 188 5.11 -4.05 -2.52
CA LEU A 188 6.12 -4.60 -3.44
C LEU A 188 7.45 -4.91 -2.72
N HIS A 189 7.92 -3.97 -1.88
CA HIS A 189 9.13 -4.18 -1.09
C HIS A 189 8.93 -5.26 -0.02
N LEU A 190 7.75 -5.34 0.61
CA LEU A 190 7.44 -6.40 1.57
C LEU A 190 7.43 -7.78 0.90
N GLU A 191 6.85 -7.91 -0.29
CA GLU A 191 6.85 -9.14 -1.08
C GLU A 191 8.29 -9.63 -1.31
N ARG A 192 9.18 -8.70 -1.71
CA ARG A 192 10.60 -9.00 -1.90
C ARG A 192 11.31 -9.33 -0.59
N LEU A 193 11.01 -8.62 0.50
CA LEU A 193 11.57 -8.85 1.84
C LEU A 193 11.20 -10.25 2.36
N LEU A 194 9.94 -10.66 2.17
CA LEU A 194 9.46 -12.00 2.51
C LEU A 194 10.28 -13.07 1.79
N ARG A 195 10.45 -12.95 0.47
CA ARG A 195 11.26 -13.90 -0.31
C ARG A 195 12.74 -13.89 0.08
N ASP A 196 13.34 -12.72 0.23
CA ASP A 196 14.78 -12.59 0.36
C ASP A 196 15.27 -12.88 1.79
N ARG A 197 14.41 -12.67 2.80
CA ARG A 197 14.73 -12.78 4.22
C ARG A 197 13.92 -13.85 4.93
N ILE A 198 12.59 -13.74 4.91
CA ILE A 198 11.71 -14.61 5.70
C ILE A 198 11.72 -16.05 5.17
N ALA A 199 11.61 -16.25 3.86
CA ALA A 199 11.64 -17.58 3.23
C ALA A 199 12.98 -18.32 3.41
N LYS A 200 14.06 -17.59 3.70
CA LYS A 200 15.41 -18.16 3.89
C LYS A 200 15.79 -18.36 5.34
N ASP A 201 14.98 -17.88 6.29
CA ASP A 201 15.23 -17.98 7.72
C ASP A 201 13.97 -18.50 8.43
N PRO A 202 13.85 -19.83 8.63
CA PRO A 202 12.72 -20.41 9.33
C PRO A 202 12.55 -19.93 10.77
N ALA A 203 13.62 -19.53 11.46
CA ALA A 203 13.53 -19.03 12.83
C ALA A 203 12.88 -17.64 12.84
N LEU A 204 13.27 -16.77 11.91
CA LEU A 204 12.59 -15.49 11.71
C LEU A 204 11.15 -15.67 11.21
N GLY A 205 10.91 -16.62 10.30
CA GLY A 205 9.58 -16.95 9.80
C GLY A 205 8.60 -17.35 10.90
N ARG A 206 9.05 -18.10 11.91
CA ARG A 206 8.22 -18.46 13.08
C ARG A 206 7.76 -17.27 13.90
N ARG A 207 8.46 -16.14 13.85
CA ARG A 207 8.09 -14.91 14.58
C ARG A 207 6.99 -14.12 13.87
N ILE A 208 6.68 -14.44 12.61
CA ILE A 208 5.73 -13.64 11.82
C ILE A 208 4.29 -14.02 12.17
N VAL A 209 3.57 -13.08 12.79
CA VAL A 209 2.15 -13.20 13.12
C VAL A 209 1.31 -13.13 11.85
N ALA A 210 1.58 -12.15 11.00
CA ALA A 210 0.90 -11.94 9.73
C ALA A 210 1.72 -10.98 8.83
N ALA A 211 1.54 -11.11 7.53
CA ALA A 211 2.08 -10.18 6.54
C ALA A 211 0.95 -9.57 5.68
N TYR A 212 0.75 -8.25 5.79
CA TYR A 212 -0.25 -7.47 5.06
C TYR A 212 0.39 -6.81 3.83
N ILE A 213 0.32 -7.45 2.67
CA ILE A 213 0.86 -7.00 1.38
C ILE A 213 -0.26 -6.28 0.60
N VAL A 214 -0.56 -5.04 0.98
CA VAL A 214 -1.77 -4.34 0.52
C VAL A 214 -1.50 -3.37 -0.63
N GLY A 215 -2.36 -3.30 -1.63
CA GLY A 215 -2.21 -2.39 -2.77
C GLY A 215 -1.09 -2.79 -3.75
N TRP A 216 -0.69 -4.06 -3.75
CA TRP A 216 0.19 -4.61 -4.79
C TRP A 216 -0.23 -6.05 -5.11
N PRO A 217 -0.36 -6.42 -6.41
CA PRO A 217 -0.76 -7.77 -6.76
C PRO A 217 0.30 -8.79 -6.38
N VAL A 218 -0.13 -9.92 -5.81
CA VAL A 218 0.72 -11.06 -5.48
C VAL A 218 0.23 -12.30 -6.24
N SER A 219 1.05 -12.83 -7.15
CA SER A 219 0.69 -14.03 -7.90
C SER A 219 0.63 -15.25 -6.99
N ARG A 220 -0.51 -15.94 -6.95
CA ARG A 220 -0.62 -17.25 -6.27
C ARG A 220 0.28 -18.31 -6.92
N THR A 221 0.66 -18.12 -8.19
CA THR A 221 1.40 -19.10 -8.99
C THR A 221 2.90 -18.83 -9.01
N THR A 222 3.29 -17.57 -9.17
CA THR A 222 4.69 -17.22 -9.49
C THR A 222 5.43 -16.55 -8.36
N ASP A 223 4.71 -16.02 -7.36
CA ASP A 223 5.28 -15.26 -6.24
C ASP A 223 5.05 -15.96 -4.91
N LEU A 224 3.78 -16.18 -4.53
CA LEU A 224 3.36 -16.71 -3.22
C LEU A 224 4.16 -17.95 -2.76
N PRO A 225 4.44 -18.97 -3.62
CA PRO A 225 5.19 -20.16 -3.21
C PRO A 225 6.62 -19.88 -2.73
N LEU A 226 7.17 -18.70 -3.03
CA LEU A 226 8.54 -18.31 -2.70
C LEU A 226 8.62 -17.30 -1.55
N LEU A 227 7.49 -16.90 -0.96
CA LEU A 227 7.45 -15.86 0.09
C LEU A 227 7.68 -16.41 1.51
N GLY A 228 7.70 -17.74 1.68
CA GLY A 228 7.95 -18.38 2.97
C GLY A 228 6.74 -18.44 3.92
N LEU A 229 5.61 -17.84 3.56
CA LEU A 229 4.34 -17.90 4.30
C LEU A 229 3.18 -18.23 3.34
N PRO A 230 2.19 -19.03 3.76
CA PRO A 230 1.01 -19.31 2.96
C PRO A 230 0.03 -18.12 2.92
N GLU A 231 -0.88 -18.11 1.94
CA GLU A 231 -2.06 -17.24 1.98
C GLU A 231 -2.96 -17.58 3.17
N CYS A 232 -3.56 -16.56 3.79
CA CYS A 232 -4.51 -16.75 4.88
C CYS A 232 -5.82 -17.39 4.41
N THR A 233 -6.17 -18.55 4.96
CA THR A 233 -7.39 -19.29 4.64
C THR A 233 -8.51 -19.10 5.65
N ARG A 234 -8.19 -18.57 6.84
CA ARG A 234 -9.15 -18.30 7.91
C ARG A 234 -8.78 -17.02 8.66
N ALA A 235 -9.78 -16.51 9.36
CA ALA A 235 -9.78 -15.25 10.08
C ALA A 235 -8.73 -15.18 11.21
N ASP A 236 -8.55 -16.29 11.93
CA ASP A 236 -7.68 -16.45 13.10
C ASP A 236 -6.35 -17.14 12.78
N GLN A 237 -6.05 -17.42 11.50
CA GLN A 237 -4.79 -18.04 11.11
C GLN A 237 -3.63 -17.05 11.32
N ALA A 238 -2.66 -17.39 12.15
CA ALA A 238 -1.38 -16.70 12.20
C ALA A 238 -0.37 -17.28 11.20
N GLY A 239 0.77 -16.61 10.99
CA GLY A 239 1.83 -17.06 10.09
C GLY A 239 1.41 -17.11 8.62
N CYS A 240 0.63 -16.13 8.16
CA CYS A 240 0.11 -16.10 6.79
C CYS A 240 0.08 -14.69 6.17
N ILE A 241 -0.14 -14.67 4.86
CA ILE A 241 -0.17 -13.47 4.02
C ILE A 241 -1.61 -13.07 3.70
N LEU A 242 -1.87 -11.77 3.83
CA LEU A 242 -3.08 -11.09 3.36
C LEU A 242 -2.69 -10.09 2.27
N SER A 243 -3.52 -9.96 1.24
CA SER A 243 -3.38 -8.93 0.21
C SER A 243 -4.76 -8.56 -0.34
N TRP A 244 -4.94 -7.30 -0.71
CA TRP A 244 -6.11 -6.80 -1.42
C TRP A 244 -5.79 -5.50 -2.15
N GLU A 245 -6.58 -5.21 -3.18
CA GLU A 245 -6.52 -4.01 -4.01
C GLU A 245 -7.96 -3.57 -4.28
N SER A 246 -8.35 -2.39 -3.80
CA SER A 246 -9.76 -1.98 -3.71
C SER A 246 -10.24 -1.27 -4.97
N PHE A 247 -11.29 -1.79 -5.61
CA PHE A 247 -11.94 -1.18 -6.77
C PHE A 247 -13.45 -1.11 -6.62
N ALA A 248 -14.04 0.05 -6.95
CA ALA A 248 -15.49 0.15 -7.12
C ALA A 248 -15.91 -0.33 -8.52
N GLU A 249 -17.20 -0.62 -8.69
CA GLU A 249 -17.73 -1.18 -9.93
C GLU A 249 -18.32 -0.10 -10.86
N PRO A 250 -18.05 -0.14 -12.19
CA PRO A 250 -17.18 -1.10 -12.88
C PRO A 250 -15.69 -0.82 -12.62
N ALA A 251 -14.92 -1.86 -12.31
CA ALA A 251 -13.49 -1.75 -12.06
C ALA A 251 -12.70 -1.69 -13.37
N ASP A 252 -11.73 -0.78 -13.48
CA ASP A 252 -10.74 -0.76 -14.54
C ASP A 252 -9.32 -0.74 -13.93
N PRO A 253 -8.69 -1.91 -13.80
CA PRO A 253 -7.39 -2.06 -13.17
C PRO A 253 -6.20 -1.89 -14.15
N SER A 254 -6.47 -1.52 -15.41
CA SER A 254 -5.47 -1.52 -16.50
C SER A 254 -4.21 -0.71 -16.18
N LEU A 255 -4.34 0.42 -15.48
CA LEU A 255 -3.22 1.29 -15.13
C LEU A 255 -2.08 0.56 -14.40
N ILE A 256 -2.41 -0.43 -13.56
CA ILE A 256 -1.45 -1.21 -12.78
C ILE A 256 -1.26 -2.61 -13.38
N LEU A 257 -2.36 -3.29 -13.75
CA LEU A 257 -2.27 -4.67 -14.20
C LEU A 257 -1.58 -4.84 -15.55
N ASP A 258 -1.56 -3.81 -16.42
CA ASP A 258 -0.79 -3.87 -17.67
C ASP A 258 0.72 -4.00 -17.40
N THR A 259 1.25 -3.19 -16.48
CA THR A 259 2.67 -3.23 -16.09
C THR A 259 2.98 -4.53 -15.34
N TYR A 260 2.08 -4.95 -14.45
CA TYR A 260 2.23 -6.19 -13.69
C TYR A 260 2.21 -7.44 -14.59
N ASP A 261 1.27 -7.53 -15.53
CA ASP A 261 1.17 -8.64 -16.49
C ASP A 261 2.39 -8.70 -17.41
N ALA A 262 3.02 -7.56 -17.71
CA ALA A 262 4.26 -7.50 -18.48
C ALA A 262 5.50 -7.94 -17.68
N SER A 263 5.38 -8.15 -16.37
CA SER A 263 6.49 -8.52 -15.49
C SER A 263 6.68 -10.04 -15.34
N THR A 264 7.85 -10.41 -14.81
CA THR A 264 8.23 -11.78 -14.49
C THR A 264 8.09 -12.02 -12.99
N GLY A 265 7.47 -13.12 -12.60
CA GLY A 265 7.34 -13.54 -11.22
C GLY A 265 8.62 -14.10 -10.63
N PHE A 266 8.63 -14.32 -9.33
CA PHE A 266 9.84 -14.72 -8.61
C PHE A 266 10.39 -16.09 -9.00
N ASN A 267 9.57 -16.96 -9.59
CA ASN A 267 10.00 -18.24 -10.16
C ASN A 267 10.53 -18.13 -11.62
N GLY A 268 10.65 -16.93 -12.18
CA GLY A 268 11.12 -16.70 -13.54
C GLY A 268 10.06 -16.85 -14.64
N GLN A 269 8.81 -17.18 -14.29
CA GLN A 269 7.70 -17.28 -15.26
C GLN A 269 6.94 -15.95 -15.39
N PRO A 270 6.26 -15.69 -16.53
CA PRO A 270 5.43 -14.48 -16.68
C PRO A 270 4.30 -14.42 -15.66
N ARG A 271 4.02 -13.22 -15.12
CA ARG A 271 2.87 -13.00 -14.22
C ARG A 271 1.52 -12.89 -14.94
N LYS A 272 1.55 -12.67 -16.26
CA LYS A 272 0.38 -12.47 -17.10
C LYS A 272 -0.70 -13.52 -16.88
N GLY A 273 -1.88 -13.05 -16.46
CA GLY A 273 -3.07 -13.91 -16.29
C GLY A 273 -2.99 -14.89 -15.12
N THR A 274 -1.98 -14.75 -14.24
CA THR A 274 -1.92 -15.56 -13.01
C THR A 274 -2.96 -15.06 -11.99
N PRO A 275 -3.59 -15.97 -11.23
CA PRO A 275 -4.53 -15.57 -10.18
C PRO A 275 -3.81 -14.81 -9.06
N ILE A 276 -4.41 -13.71 -8.61
CA ILE A 276 -3.86 -12.85 -7.56
C ILE A 276 -4.46 -13.24 -6.19
N VAL A 277 -3.65 -13.14 -5.14
CA VAL A 277 -4.11 -13.29 -3.74
C VAL A 277 -5.13 -12.20 -3.43
N CYS A 278 -6.29 -12.60 -2.91
CA CYS A 278 -7.30 -11.66 -2.44
C CYS A 278 -7.89 -12.11 -1.12
N THR A 279 -7.64 -11.31 -0.09
CA THR A 279 -8.21 -11.46 1.24
C THR A 279 -9.29 -10.40 1.44
N ASN A 280 -10.48 -10.83 1.87
CA ASN A 280 -11.52 -9.88 2.21
C ASN A 280 -11.21 -9.26 3.58
N PRO A 281 -10.92 -7.95 3.66
CA PRO A 281 -10.51 -7.31 4.91
C PRO A 281 -11.65 -7.23 5.95
N LEU A 282 -12.91 -7.39 5.53
CA LEU A 282 -14.04 -7.44 6.46
C LEU A 282 -14.11 -8.75 7.25
N THR A 283 -13.60 -9.85 6.68
CA THR A 283 -13.65 -11.18 7.29
C THR A 283 -12.27 -11.67 7.73
N GLY A 284 -11.20 -11.24 7.07
CA GLY A 284 -9.84 -11.78 7.23
C GLY A 284 -9.64 -13.11 6.52
N THR A 285 -10.47 -13.43 5.52
CA THR A 285 -10.48 -14.72 4.83
C THR A 285 -10.32 -14.55 3.32
N ALA A 286 -9.50 -15.40 2.69
CA ALA A 286 -9.31 -15.42 1.24
C ALA A 286 -10.62 -15.69 0.49
N ASN A 287 -10.82 -14.96 -0.62
CA ASN A 287 -11.96 -15.10 -1.53
C ASN A 287 -13.36 -15.01 -0.88
N ALA A 288 -13.47 -14.44 0.32
CA ALA A 288 -14.75 -14.26 0.99
C ALA A 288 -15.53 -13.05 0.43
N SER A 289 -16.84 -13.06 0.62
CA SER A 289 -17.74 -11.93 0.37
C SER A 289 -18.39 -11.50 1.67
N ALA A 290 -18.52 -10.20 1.89
CA ALA A 290 -19.15 -9.64 3.07
C ALA A 290 -19.94 -8.37 2.74
N PRO A 291 -21.16 -8.22 3.30
CA PRO A 291 -21.97 -7.03 3.10
C PRO A 291 -21.38 -5.84 3.84
N ALA A 292 -21.83 -4.63 3.51
CA ALA A 292 -21.36 -3.40 4.14
C ALA A 292 -21.52 -3.44 5.67
N GLY A 293 -22.57 -4.10 6.20
CA GLY A 293 -22.79 -4.26 7.64
C GLY A 293 -21.67 -5.01 8.40
N ALA A 294 -20.77 -5.70 7.71
CA ALA A 294 -19.57 -6.30 8.32
C ALA A 294 -18.40 -5.30 8.43
N ASN A 295 -18.51 -4.10 7.85
CA ASN A 295 -17.55 -3.03 7.99
C ASN A 295 -17.71 -2.36 9.35
N ALA A 296 -16.77 -2.62 10.25
CA ALA A 296 -16.74 -2.09 11.60
C ALA A 296 -16.34 -0.61 11.64
N GLY A 297 -15.78 -0.07 10.56
CA GLY A 297 -15.36 1.31 10.51
C GLY A 297 -14.46 1.66 9.33
N THR A 298 -15.02 2.40 8.38
CA THR A 298 -14.29 3.17 7.38
C THR A 298 -13.84 4.51 7.96
N LEU A 299 -12.59 4.88 7.68
CA LEU A 299 -11.98 6.14 8.06
C LEU A 299 -12.23 7.19 6.97
N PHE A 300 -12.94 8.25 7.35
CA PHE A 300 -13.24 9.41 6.51
C PHE A 300 -12.43 10.62 7.00
N PRO A 301 -11.36 11.01 6.29
CA PRO A 301 -10.61 12.19 6.67
C PRO A 301 -11.46 13.46 6.48
N ASP A 302 -11.20 14.47 7.30
CA ASP A 302 -11.74 15.81 7.08
C ASP A 302 -11.10 16.48 5.85
N LYS A 303 -11.54 17.69 5.51
CA LYS A 303 -11.12 18.37 4.27
C LYS A 303 -9.64 18.77 4.30
N ASP A 304 -9.12 19.08 5.47
CA ASP A 304 -7.75 19.51 5.74
C ASP A 304 -6.82 18.36 6.13
N LEU A 305 -7.34 17.12 6.19
CA LEU A 305 -6.62 15.88 6.49
C LEU A 305 -5.94 15.90 7.88
N THR A 306 -6.51 16.66 8.82
CA THR A 306 -5.97 16.81 10.18
C THR A 306 -6.63 15.85 11.15
N THR A 307 -7.94 15.60 11.00
CA THR A 307 -8.68 14.56 11.72
C THR A 307 -9.42 13.62 10.76
N ALA A 308 -10.03 12.59 11.32
CA ALA A 308 -10.96 11.72 10.60
C ALA A 308 -12.07 11.22 11.52
N ALA A 309 -13.21 10.89 10.93
CA ALA A 309 -14.28 10.17 11.57
C ALA A 309 -14.24 8.68 11.16
N ILE A 310 -14.64 7.79 12.07
CA ILE A 310 -14.87 6.38 11.77
C ILE A 310 -16.36 6.15 11.62
N THR A 311 -16.78 5.55 10.51
CA THR A 311 -18.18 5.17 10.31
C THR A 311 -18.31 3.72 9.86
N ALA A 312 -19.09 2.94 10.59
CA ALA A 312 -19.41 1.55 10.28
C ALA A 312 -20.42 1.44 9.12
N SER A 313 -20.58 0.22 8.59
CA SER A 313 -21.62 -0.14 7.64
C SER A 313 -21.59 0.60 6.30
N ARG A 314 -20.39 1.01 5.85
CA ARG A 314 -20.24 1.84 4.63
C ARG A 314 -19.88 1.07 3.38
N VAL A 315 -18.89 0.19 3.46
CA VAL A 315 -18.25 -0.38 2.28
C VAL A 315 -18.33 -1.91 2.35
N PRO A 316 -19.04 -2.60 1.42
CA PRO A 316 -18.99 -4.05 1.30
C PRO A 316 -17.65 -4.47 0.68
N ALA A 317 -17.38 -5.77 0.67
CA ALA A 317 -16.16 -6.27 0.03
C ALA A 317 -16.38 -7.68 -0.53
N ARG A 318 -15.90 -7.94 -1.75
CA ARG A 318 -15.90 -9.26 -2.38
C ARG A 318 -14.70 -9.39 -3.32
N CYS A 319 -13.96 -10.47 -3.20
CA CYS A 319 -12.93 -10.80 -4.18
C CYS A 319 -13.56 -11.22 -5.52
N ASP A 320 -13.05 -10.70 -6.63
CA ASP A 320 -13.39 -11.17 -7.96
C ASP A 320 -12.55 -12.40 -8.37
N SER A 321 -12.79 -12.91 -9.59
CA SER A 321 -12.08 -14.09 -10.10
C SER A 321 -10.60 -13.83 -10.41
N ARG A 322 -10.21 -12.57 -10.63
CA ARG A 322 -8.83 -12.17 -10.91
C ARG A 322 -8.02 -11.97 -9.63
N GLY A 323 -8.69 -11.65 -8.52
CA GLY A 323 -8.09 -11.35 -7.22
C GLY A 323 -8.19 -9.88 -6.81
N LEU A 324 -9.06 -9.09 -7.46
CA LEU A 324 -9.35 -7.72 -7.06
C LEU A 324 -10.42 -7.68 -5.97
N LEU A 325 -10.30 -6.73 -5.04
CA LEU A 325 -11.31 -6.51 -4.01
C LEU A 325 -12.37 -5.52 -4.52
N LEU A 326 -13.52 -6.04 -4.90
CA LEU A 326 -14.65 -5.24 -5.34
C LEU A 326 -15.42 -4.68 -4.13
N ILE A 327 -15.60 -3.36 -4.11
CA ILE A 327 -16.25 -2.62 -3.02
C ILE A 327 -17.67 -2.15 -3.36
N GLY A 328 -18.23 -2.62 -4.48
CA GLY A 328 -19.57 -2.25 -4.93
C GLY A 328 -19.63 -0.83 -5.50
N THR A 329 -20.66 -0.08 -5.12
CA THR A 329 -20.86 1.31 -5.59
C THR A 329 -19.76 2.23 -5.07
N PRO A 330 -19.21 3.16 -5.88
CA PRO A 330 -18.17 4.10 -5.45
C PRO A 330 -18.54 4.86 -4.16
N PRO A 331 -17.85 4.63 -3.02
CA PRO A 331 -18.08 5.43 -1.82
C PRO A 331 -17.42 6.81 -1.93
N ASP A 332 -18.04 7.81 -1.31
CA ASP A 332 -17.45 9.16 -1.18
C ASP A 332 -16.53 9.22 0.04
N VAL A 333 -15.24 8.94 -0.17
CA VAL A 333 -14.19 8.90 0.86
C VAL A 333 -13.13 9.99 0.65
N GLY A 334 -13.40 10.94 -0.23
CA GLY A 334 -12.51 12.05 -0.55
C GLY A 334 -11.97 12.03 -1.99
N PRO A 335 -11.02 12.94 -2.30
CA PRO A 335 -10.68 13.29 -3.69
C PRO A 335 -9.59 12.42 -4.33
N TYR A 336 -9.04 11.43 -3.61
CA TYR A 336 -7.87 10.66 -4.05
C TYR A 336 -8.23 9.32 -4.71
N VAL A 337 -9.44 9.21 -5.25
CA VAL A 337 -9.84 8.06 -6.09
C VAL A 337 -9.11 8.17 -7.42
N LEU A 338 -8.36 7.12 -7.76
CA LEU A 338 -7.58 7.05 -8.99
C LEU A 338 -8.47 6.67 -10.19
N PRO A 339 -8.03 6.95 -11.43
CA PRO A 339 -8.74 6.51 -12.63
C PRO A 339 -9.09 5.02 -12.60
N GLY A 340 -10.26 4.67 -13.16
CA GLY A 340 -10.72 3.29 -13.24
C GLY A 340 -11.46 2.77 -11.99
N ASN A 341 -12.07 3.67 -11.21
CA ASN A 341 -12.71 3.34 -9.93
C ASN A 341 -11.73 2.68 -8.95
N ASN A 342 -10.48 3.14 -8.96
CA ASN A 342 -9.41 2.58 -8.19
C ASN A 342 -9.28 3.33 -6.84
N TYR A 343 -9.56 2.62 -5.75
CA TYR A 343 -9.53 3.13 -4.39
C TYR A 343 -8.22 2.82 -3.65
N HIS A 344 -7.15 2.52 -4.39
CA HIS A 344 -5.82 2.16 -3.89
C HIS A 344 -5.29 3.05 -2.75
N VAL A 345 -5.43 4.38 -2.83
CA VAL A 345 -4.99 5.29 -1.75
C VAL A 345 -5.69 4.99 -0.41
N TYR A 346 -6.88 4.41 -0.48
CA TYR A 346 -7.77 4.14 0.64
C TYR A 346 -7.81 2.67 1.09
N ASP A 347 -6.96 1.78 0.56
CA ASP A 347 -7.04 0.33 0.83
C ASP A 347 -7.08 -0.02 2.33
N TYR A 348 -6.31 0.67 3.16
CA TYR A 348 -6.39 0.52 4.61
C TYR A 348 -7.54 1.30 5.23
N SER A 349 -7.76 2.56 4.81
CA SER A 349 -8.76 3.45 5.44
C SER A 349 -10.19 2.98 5.21
N LEU A 350 -10.50 2.33 4.08
CA LEU A 350 -11.82 1.73 3.81
C LEU A 350 -12.23 0.72 4.89
N PHE A 351 -11.25 0.05 5.50
CA PHE A 351 -11.43 -1.08 6.41
C PHE A 351 -10.66 -0.90 7.73
N TRP A 352 -10.35 0.34 8.11
CA TRP A 352 -9.39 0.66 9.19
C TRP A 352 -9.70 -0.08 10.50
N ALA A 353 -10.97 -0.08 10.93
CA ALA A 353 -11.37 -0.75 12.16
C ALA A 353 -11.33 -2.29 12.03
N ASN A 354 -11.64 -2.83 10.85
CA ASN A 354 -11.55 -4.26 10.57
C ASN A 354 -10.09 -4.73 10.57
N VAL A 355 -9.16 -3.99 9.94
CA VAL A 355 -7.73 -4.30 9.95
C VAL A 355 -7.17 -4.29 11.38
N ARG A 356 -7.53 -3.27 12.18
CA ARG A 356 -7.16 -3.20 13.60
C ARG A 356 -7.59 -4.44 14.38
N THR A 357 -8.83 -4.89 14.16
CA THR A 357 -9.40 -6.06 14.84
C THR A 357 -8.79 -7.37 14.33
N ASP A 358 -8.56 -7.49 13.02
CA ASP A 358 -7.94 -8.66 12.39
C ASP A 358 -6.51 -8.88 12.90
N ALA A 359 -5.70 -7.82 12.95
CA ALA A 359 -4.35 -7.88 13.49
C ALA A 359 -4.34 -8.33 14.95
N ALA A 360 -5.27 -7.81 15.77
CA ALA A 360 -5.38 -8.20 17.18
C ALA A 360 -5.79 -9.66 17.33
N ARG A 361 -6.74 -10.13 16.51
CA ARG A 361 -7.18 -11.52 16.49
C ARG A 361 -6.05 -12.47 16.10
N ARG A 362 -5.28 -12.16 15.06
CA ARG A 362 -4.14 -12.99 14.63
C ARG A 362 -3.02 -13.02 15.67
N LEU A 363 -2.73 -11.88 16.29
CA LEU A 363 -1.76 -11.82 17.39
C LEU A 363 -2.21 -12.66 18.59
N ALA A 364 -3.49 -12.64 18.94
CA ALA A 364 -4.03 -13.44 20.03
C ALA A 364 -4.00 -14.96 19.73
N ALA A 365 -4.11 -15.35 18.47
CA ALA A 365 -4.05 -16.74 18.02
C ALA A 365 -2.62 -17.22 17.72
N PHE A 366 -1.62 -16.36 17.86
CA PHE A 366 -0.24 -16.67 17.50
C PHE A 366 0.47 -17.42 18.62
N GLU A 367 0.91 -18.65 18.31
CA GLU A 367 1.76 -19.48 19.15
C GLU A 367 3.19 -19.44 18.57
N PRO A 368 4.16 -18.81 19.26
CA PRO A 368 5.51 -18.57 18.75
C PRO A 368 6.39 -19.81 18.59
#